data_AF-A0A9E1W3U8-F1
#
_entry.id   AF-A0A9E1W3U8-F1
#
_cell.length_a   1.000
_cell.length_b   1.000
_cell.length_c   1.000
_cell.angle_alpha   90.00
_cell.angle_beta   90.00
_cell.angle_gamma   90.00
#
_symmetry.space_group_name_H-M   'P 1'
#
loop_
_entity.id
_entity.type
_entity.pdbx_description
1 polymer ?
#
loop_
_entity_poly.entity_id
_entity_poly.type
_entity_poly.pdbx_seq_one_letter_code
_entity_poly.pdbx_strand_id
1 'polypeptide(L)'
;IGEYPKSISALNDQGDLEFLAERFYGDTSPENLAKVRHGNAVMVVCKPHGPAGGEVVTFGSTDWVFGLADDRLVGQVTANIMNRFQ
;
A
#
# COMPACT_ATOMS: atom_id res chain seq x y z
N ILE A 1 12.40 -10.56 32.59
CA ILE A 1 12.24 -10.38 31.13
C ILE A 1 12.35 -8.88 30.88
N GLY A 2 13.45 -8.44 30.26
CA GLY A 2 13.83 -7.03 30.19
C GLY A 2 12.95 -6.23 29.24
N GLU A 3 12.66 -4.99 29.62
CA GLU A 3 11.90 -4.04 28.83
C GLU A 3 12.65 -3.74 27.52
N TYR A 4 12.00 -3.97 26.38
CA TYR A 4 12.60 -3.70 25.07
C TYR A 4 12.79 -2.19 24.89
N PRO A 5 13.85 -1.75 24.17
CA PRO A 5 14.04 -0.35 23.85
C PRO A 5 12.80 0.24 23.16
N LYS A 6 12.42 1.49 23.48
CA LYS A 6 11.22 2.14 22.92
C LYS A 6 11.16 2.13 21.39
N SER A 7 12.31 2.12 20.71
CA SER A 7 12.42 1.99 19.25
C SER A 7 12.01 0.62 18.70
N ILE A 8 12.17 -0.44 19.49
CA ILE A 8 11.73 -1.81 19.16
C ILE A 8 10.23 -1.98 19.47
N SER A 9 9.72 -1.34 20.52
CA SER A 9 8.27 -1.33 20.82
C SER A 9 7.46 -0.66 19.70
N ALA A 10 7.99 0.40 19.10
CA ALA A 10 7.36 1.09 17.96
C ALA A 10 7.25 0.20 16.69
N LEU A 11 8.01 -0.88 16.60
CA LEU A 11 7.88 -1.88 15.53
C LEU A 11 6.79 -2.91 15.82
N ASN A 12 6.49 -3.19 17.09
CA ASN A 12 5.30 -3.98 17.47
C ASN A 12 4.00 -3.17 17.32
N ASP A 13 4.09 -1.83 17.45
CA ASP A 13 3.04 -0.85 17.16
C ASP A 13 2.99 -0.45 15.67
N GLN A 14 3.37 -1.33 14.72
CA GLN A 14 3.07 -1.12 13.29
C GLN A 14 1.55 -1.18 13.09
N GLY A 15 0.89 -0.08 13.47
CA GLY A 15 -0.54 0.17 13.45
C GLY A 15 -1.32 -0.89 14.21
N ASP A 16 -1.60 -0.65 15.50
CA ASP A 16 -2.68 -1.35 16.20
C ASP A 16 -3.89 -1.41 15.24
N LEU A 17 -4.22 -2.63 14.77
CA LEU A 17 -5.20 -2.82 13.69
C LEU A 17 -6.58 -2.42 14.18
N GLU A 18 -6.84 -2.66 15.46
CA GLU A 18 -8.00 -2.21 16.19
C GLU A 18 -8.04 -0.68 16.25
N PHE A 19 -6.92 -0.01 16.55
CA PHE A 19 -6.83 1.45 16.52
C PHE A 19 -7.12 2.01 15.11
N LEU A 20 -6.56 1.43 14.05
CA LEU A 20 -6.81 1.88 12.68
C LEU A 20 -8.27 1.60 12.25
N ALA A 21 -8.82 0.44 12.60
CA ALA A 21 -10.19 0.07 12.28
C ALA A 21 -11.20 0.98 13.00
N GLU A 22 -11.02 1.22 14.30
CA GLU A 22 -11.85 2.13 15.08
C GLU A 22 -11.75 3.57 14.54
N ARG A 23 -10.53 4.02 14.20
CA ARG A 23 -10.33 5.40 13.75
C ARG A 23 -10.90 5.67 12.37
N PHE A 24 -10.79 4.74 11.44
CA PHE A 24 -11.25 4.91 10.05
C PHE A 24 -12.69 4.46 9.83
N TYR A 25 -13.16 3.45 10.56
CA TYR A 25 -14.44 2.80 10.29
C TYR A 25 -15.38 2.75 11.51
N GLY A 26 -14.92 3.17 12.70
CA GLY A 26 -15.77 3.37 13.88
C GLY A 26 -15.98 2.12 14.75
N ASP A 27 -15.49 0.94 14.33
CA ASP A 27 -15.51 -0.27 15.14
C ASP A 27 -14.36 -1.24 14.76
N THR A 28 -14.22 -2.30 15.56
CA THR A 28 -13.24 -3.37 15.38
C THR A 28 -13.87 -4.65 14.84
N SER A 29 -14.93 -4.55 14.03
CA SER A 29 -15.53 -5.71 13.40
C SER A 29 -14.50 -6.47 12.53
N PRO A 30 -14.64 -7.80 12.36
CA PRO A 30 -13.73 -8.58 11.52
C PRO A 30 -13.60 -8.03 10.09
N GLU A 31 -14.67 -7.45 9.55
CA GLU A 31 -14.67 -6.78 8.25
C GLU A 31 -13.74 -5.56 8.23
N ASN A 32 -13.83 -4.69 9.23
CA ASN A 32 -13.02 -3.47 9.30
C ASN A 32 -11.56 -3.75 9.61
N LEU A 33 -11.26 -4.75 10.45
CA LEU A 33 -9.90 -5.24 10.66
C LEU A 33 -9.29 -5.76 9.36
N ALA A 34 -10.05 -6.50 8.55
CA ALA A 34 -9.57 -7.01 7.26
C ALA A 34 -9.17 -5.88 6.28
N LYS A 35 -9.83 -4.72 6.33
CA LYS A 35 -9.53 -3.56 5.47
C LYS A 35 -8.17 -2.93 5.74
N VAL A 36 -7.70 -2.96 7.00
CA VAL A 36 -6.43 -2.32 7.42
C VAL A 36 -5.29 -3.32 7.63
N ARG A 37 -5.59 -4.62 7.62
CA ARG A 37 -4.67 -5.72 7.93
C ARG A 37 -3.36 -5.74 7.13
N HIS A 38 -3.42 -5.27 5.90
CA HIS A 38 -2.31 -5.41 4.94
C HIS A 38 -1.54 -4.10 4.72
N GLY A 39 -1.82 -3.07 5.52
CA GLY A 39 -1.36 -1.72 5.25
C GLY A 39 -2.00 -1.14 3.97
N ASN A 40 -1.72 0.13 3.68
CA ASN A 40 -2.15 0.77 2.45
C ASN A 40 -0.92 1.31 1.71
N ALA A 41 -0.83 1.02 0.43
CA ALA A 41 0.13 1.64 -0.48
C ALA A 41 -0.61 2.64 -1.37
N VAL A 42 -0.02 3.81 -1.59
CA VAL A 42 -0.57 4.80 -2.51
C VAL A 42 -0.06 4.50 -3.92
N MET A 43 -0.97 4.50 -4.89
CA MET A 43 -0.64 4.46 -6.31
C MET A 43 -1.01 5.80 -6.93
N VAL A 44 -0.10 6.41 -7.68
CA VAL A 44 -0.33 7.74 -8.25
C VAL A 44 0.21 7.82 -9.67
N VAL A 45 -0.52 8.55 -10.52
CA VAL A 45 -0.06 8.98 -11.84
C VAL A 45 0.06 10.49 -11.80
N CYS A 46 1.25 11.02 -12.09
CA CYS A 46 1.47 12.45 -12.19
C CYS A 46 2.01 12.84 -13.58
N LYS A 47 1.76 14.10 -13.96
CA LYS A 47 2.21 14.69 -15.23
C LYS A 47 3.16 15.85 -14.93
N PRO A 48 4.42 15.57 -14.55
CA PRO A 48 5.34 16.59 -14.03
C PRO A 48 5.62 17.72 -15.04
N HIS A 49 5.44 17.46 -16.34
CA HIS A 49 5.66 18.42 -17.42
C HIS A 49 4.34 18.84 -18.13
N GLY A 50 3.20 18.73 -17.44
CA GLY A 50 1.90 19.15 -17.95
C GLY A 50 1.22 18.13 -18.88
N PRO A 51 0.02 18.46 -19.42
CA PRO A 51 -0.84 17.50 -20.12
C PRO A 51 -0.23 16.86 -21.37
N ALA A 52 0.65 17.60 -22.05
CA ALA A 52 1.36 17.17 -23.26
C ALA A 52 2.73 16.53 -22.97
N GLY A 53 3.16 16.50 -21.70
CA GLY A 53 4.38 15.83 -21.27
C GLY A 53 4.17 14.34 -20.98
N GLY A 54 5.25 13.66 -20.57
CA GLY A 54 5.18 12.28 -20.10
C GLY A 54 4.46 12.13 -18.76
N GLU A 55 4.03 10.90 -18.46
CA GLU A 55 3.45 10.53 -17.18
C GLU A 55 4.46 9.75 -16.33
N VAL A 56 4.42 9.96 -15.01
CA VAL A 56 5.15 9.14 -14.04
C VAL A 56 4.14 8.38 -13.21
N VAL A 57 4.25 7.05 -13.26
CA VAL A 57 3.40 6.14 -12.47
C VAL A 57 4.23 5.62 -11.30
N THR A 58 3.74 5.86 -10.08
CA THR A 58 4.38 5.41 -8.84
C THR A 58 3.52 4.35 -8.17
N PHE A 59 4.15 3.24 -7.80
CA PHE A 59 3.59 2.22 -6.94
C PHE A 59 4.26 2.35 -5.57
N GLY A 60 3.50 2.74 -4.54
CA GLY A 60 4.01 3.05 -3.20
C GLY A 60 4.41 1.83 -2.37
N SER A 61 4.82 0.73 -3.00
CA SER A 61 5.31 -0.47 -2.34
C SER A 61 6.56 -0.98 -3.04
N THR A 62 7.60 -1.28 -2.27
CA THR A 62 8.82 -1.93 -2.78
C THR A 62 8.54 -3.33 -3.29
N ASP A 63 7.48 -3.98 -2.78
CA ASP A 63 7.22 -5.38 -3.03
C ASP A 63 6.42 -5.62 -4.31
N TRP A 64 5.96 -4.55 -4.98
CA TRP A 64 5.19 -4.62 -6.22
C TRP A 64 5.86 -5.51 -7.28
N VAL A 65 7.18 -5.39 -7.41
CA VAL A 65 7.96 -6.15 -8.40
C VAL A 65 7.95 -7.65 -8.15
N PHE A 66 7.84 -8.09 -6.89
CA PHE A 66 7.75 -9.51 -6.57
C PHE A 66 6.42 -10.12 -7.03
N GLY A 67 5.34 -9.33 -7.01
CA GLY A 67 4.02 -9.76 -7.48
C GLY A 67 3.94 -9.94 -9.00
N LEU A 68 4.86 -9.37 -9.79
CA LEU A 68 4.81 -9.47 -11.26
C LEU A 68 4.95 -10.90 -11.79
N ALA A 69 5.62 -11.79 -11.04
CA ALA A 69 5.82 -13.17 -11.47
C ALA A 69 4.54 -14.01 -11.34
N ASP A 70 3.86 -13.93 -10.20
CA ASP A 70 2.84 -14.91 -9.79
C ASP A 70 1.48 -14.28 -9.42
N ASP A 71 1.42 -12.97 -9.18
CA ASP A 71 0.16 -12.28 -8.86
C ASP A 71 -0.49 -11.71 -10.13
N ARG A 72 -1.59 -12.36 -10.55
CA ARG A 72 -2.38 -11.97 -11.72
C ARG A 72 -2.85 -10.52 -11.67
N LEU A 73 -3.22 -9.99 -10.49
CA LEU A 73 -3.74 -8.63 -10.35
C LEU A 73 -2.62 -7.61 -10.50
N VAL A 74 -1.45 -7.86 -9.90
CA VAL A 74 -0.25 -7.02 -10.06
C VAL A 74 0.19 -6.97 -11.52
N GLY A 75 0.23 -8.13 -12.19
CA GLY A 75 0.52 -8.23 -13.62
C GLY A 75 -0.49 -7.47 -14.47
N GLN A 76 -1.79 -7.62 -14.19
CA GLN A 76 -2.86 -6.94 -14.93
C GLN A 76 -2.79 -5.41 -14.79
N VAL A 77 -2.61 -4.89 -13.57
CA VAL A 77 -2.49 -3.44 -13.35
C VAL A 77 -1.25 -2.88 -14.08
N THR A 78 -0.13 -3.59 -14.02
CA THR A 78 1.10 -3.19 -14.70
C THR A 78 0.92 -3.18 -16.22
N ALA A 79 0.32 -4.23 -16.79
CA ALA A 79 0.02 -4.31 -18.22
C ALA A 79 -0.92 -3.18 -18.68
N ASN A 80 -1.95 -2.86 -17.90
CA ASN A 80 -2.86 -1.76 -18.20
C ASN A 80 -2.13 -0.41 -18.32
N ILE A 81 -1.11 -0.17 -17.48
CA ILE A 81 -0.29 1.04 -17.57
C ILE A 81 0.58 1.01 -18.82
N MET A 82 1.29 -0.10 -19.06
CA MET A 82 2.20 -0.19 -20.21
C MET A 82 1.46 -0.06 -21.55
N ASN A 83 0.29 -0.69 -21.69
CA ASN A 83 -0.52 -0.65 -22.89
C ASN A 83 -1.06 0.75 -23.23
N ARG A 84 -1.02 1.72 -22.31
CA ARG A 84 -1.41 3.11 -22.60
C ARG A 84 -0.35 3.90 -23.36
N PHE A 85 0.88 3.39 -23.42
CA PHE A 85 2.04 4.07 -24.01
C PHE A 85 2.67 3.29 -25.17
N GLN A 86 2.08 2.17 -25.56
CA GLN A 86 2.44 1.39 -26.75
C GLN A 86 1.53 1.78 -27.91
#